data_AF-A0A1G7RNE2-F1
#
_entry.id   AF-A0A1G7RNE2-F1
#
_cell.length_a   1.000
_cell.length_b   1.000
_cell.length_c   1.000
_cell.angle_alpha   90.00
_cell.angle_beta   90.00
_cell.angle_gamma   90.00
#
_symmetry.space_group_name_H-M   'P 1'
#
loop_
_entity.id
_entity.type
_entity.pdbx_description
1 polymer ?
#
loop_
_entity_poly.entity_id
_entity_poly.type
_entity_poly.pdbx_seq_one_letter_code
_entity_poly.pdbx_strand_id
1 'polypeptide(L)'
;MKSKLTLAACLFAALNVCTFAARAEASSFAGLASAPDIQHVLSSSQEPSATCGLVTTHITYLDAKGQTRMLDYLKPADNCHNQNG
;
A
#
# COMPACT_ATOMS: atom_id res chain seq x y z
N MET A 1 -7.60 -65.40 18.38
CA MET A 1 -8.14 -64.05 18.73
C MET A 1 -7.33 -63.56 19.93
N LYS A 2 -6.58 -62.46 19.90
CA LYS A 2 -7.05 -61.08 19.66
C LYS A 2 -5.90 -60.21 19.10
N SER A 3 -5.97 -59.87 17.81
CA SER A 3 -5.33 -58.68 17.26
C SER A 3 -6.30 -57.53 17.48
N LYS A 4 -5.95 -56.50 18.26
CA LYS A 4 -6.59 -55.17 18.21
C LYS A 4 -5.62 -54.06 18.63
N LEU A 5 -5.05 -53.44 17.60
CA LEU A 5 -5.17 -51.99 17.39
C LEU A 5 -4.42 -51.06 18.36
N THR A 6 -3.08 -51.13 18.37
CA THR A 6 -2.24 -49.96 18.71
C THR A 6 -2.00 -49.13 17.46
N LEU A 7 -3.01 -48.36 17.01
CA LEU A 7 -2.80 -47.36 15.97
C LEU A 7 -3.76 -46.18 16.16
N ALA A 8 -3.59 -45.44 17.26
CA ALA A 8 -4.28 -44.18 17.47
C ALA A 8 -3.35 -43.12 18.08
N ALA A 9 -2.08 -43.08 17.67
CA ALA A 9 -1.11 -42.10 18.19
C ALA A 9 -0.52 -41.15 17.13
N CYS A 10 -0.86 -41.27 15.83
CA CYS A 10 -0.27 -40.40 14.79
C CYS A 10 -1.26 -39.52 14.02
N LEU A 11 -2.56 -39.55 14.34
CA LEU A 11 -3.56 -38.82 13.54
C LEU A 11 -3.66 -37.30 13.85
N PHE A 12 -2.88 -36.80 14.81
CA PHE A 12 -2.82 -35.36 15.14
C PHE A 12 -1.70 -34.60 14.43
N ALA A 13 -0.80 -35.28 13.72
CA ALA A 13 0.32 -34.63 13.03
C ALA A 13 -0.07 -34.00 11.68
N ALA A 14 -1.22 -34.37 11.10
CA ALA A 14 -1.59 -33.97 9.74
C ALA A 14 -2.42 -32.67 9.63
N LEU A 15 -2.87 -32.08 10.74
CA LEU A 15 -3.75 -30.90 10.69
C LEU A 15 -3.03 -29.54 10.88
N ASN A 16 -1.69 -29.53 10.99
CA ASN A 16 -0.93 -28.31 11.32
C ASN A 16 -0.26 -27.61 10.13
N VAL A 17 -0.56 -27.95 8.88
CA VAL A 17 0.06 -27.22 7.75
C VAL A 17 -0.99 -26.99 6.68
N CYS A 18 -1.52 -25.77 6.61
CA CYS A 18 -1.88 -25.03 5.39
C CYS A 18 -2.79 -23.82 5.64
N THR A 19 -2.90 -23.29 6.86
CA THR A 19 -3.47 -21.94 7.04
C THR A 19 -2.34 -20.90 6.93
N PHE A 20 -1.82 -20.75 5.71
CA PHE A 20 -1.08 -19.55 5.33
C PHE A 20 -2.09 -18.39 5.33
N ALA A 21 -2.23 -17.70 6.46
CA ALA A 21 -2.99 -16.45 6.51
C ALA A 21 -2.18 -15.37 5.77
N ALA A 22 -2.22 -15.38 4.44
CA ALA A 22 -1.80 -14.25 3.64
C ALA A 22 -2.95 -13.24 3.60
N ARG A 23 -3.17 -12.56 4.73
CA ARG A 23 -3.84 -11.26 4.71
C ARG A 23 -2.87 -10.24 5.29
N ALA A 24 -1.83 -9.98 4.52
CA ALA A 24 -1.28 -8.64 4.51
C ALA A 24 -2.36 -7.75 3.89
N GLU A 25 -3.30 -7.28 4.70
CA GLU A 25 -4.01 -6.03 4.43
C GLU A 25 -3.01 -4.89 4.63
N ALA A 26 -1.90 -4.94 3.88
CA ALA A 26 -1.41 -3.70 3.35
C ALA A 26 -2.59 -3.24 2.49
N SER A 27 -3.29 -2.21 2.95
CA SER A 27 -3.81 -1.18 2.09
C SER A 27 -2.61 -0.69 1.28
N SER A 28 -2.15 -1.53 0.37
CA SER A 28 -1.17 -1.21 -0.63
C SER A 28 -1.96 -0.24 -1.46
N PHE A 29 -1.80 1.04 -1.13
CA PHE A 29 -1.80 2.07 -2.13
C PHE A 29 -0.97 1.49 -3.27
N ALA A 30 -1.66 0.90 -4.25
CA ALA A 30 -1.07 0.00 -5.23
C ALA A 30 -0.07 0.73 -6.16
N GLY A 31 0.19 2.01 -5.89
CA GLY A 31 1.19 2.85 -6.53
C GLY A 31 2.44 3.17 -5.69
N LEU A 32 2.58 2.74 -4.43
CA LEU A 32 3.80 3.09 -3.65
C LEU A 32 5.04 2.25 -4.02
N ALA A 33 4.86 1.06 -4.61
CA ALA A 33 5.96 0.14 -4.88
C ALA A 33 6.76 0.46 -6.15
N SER A 34 6.24 1.32 -7.03
CA SER A 34 6.91 1.74 -8.27
C SER A 34 6.92 3.26 -8.33
N ALA A 35 8.12 3.86 -8.40
CA ALA A 35 8.23 5.28 -8.68
C ALA A 35 7.48 5.59 -10.00
N PRO A 36 6.58 6.58 -10.01
CA PRO A 36 5.88 6.94 -11.22
C PRO A 36 6.90 7.47 -12.24
N ASP A 37 6.79 7.00 -13.48
CA ASP A 37 7.66 7.39 -14.59
C ASP A 37 7.23 8.77 -15.14
N ILE A 38 7.44 9.81 -14.34
CA ILE A 38 7.01 11.18 -14.62
C ILE A 38 8.01 11.83 -15.57
N GLN A 39 7.59 12.15 -16.78
CA GLN A 39 8.37 12.94 -17.74
C GLN A 39 8.14 14.44 -17.54
N HIS A 40 6.88 14.87 -17.39
CA HIS A 40 6.53 16.27 -17.20
C HIS A 40 5.25 16.44 -16.38
N VAL A 41 5.25 17.34 -15.40
CA VAL A 41 4.05 17.67 -14.61
C VAL A 41 3.24 18.73 -15.35
N LEU A 42 1.98 18.42 -15.66
CA LEU A 42 1.06 19.32 -16.34
C LEU A 42 0.29 20.20 -15.36
N SER A 43 -0.13 19.64 -14.23
CA SER A 43 -0.80 20.37 -13.15
C SER A 43 -0.58 19.69 -11.80
N SER A 44 -0.67 20.49 -10.74
CA SER A 44 -0.61 20.03 -9.35
C SER A 44 -1.55 20.86 -8.50
N SER A 45 -2.31 20.20 -7.63
CA SER A 45 -3.17 20.82 -6.63
C SER A 45 -3.20 19.96 -5.38
N GLN A 46 -3.26 20.57 -4.21
CA GLN A 46 -3.49 19.85 -2.96
C GLN A 46 -4.89 20.13 -2.40
N GLU A 47 -5.41 19.19 -1.63
CA GLU A 47 -6.63 19.43 -0.86
C GLU A 47 -6.44 20.59 0.14
N PRO A 48 -7.48 21.41 0.37
CA PRO A 48 -7.41 22.50 1.34
C PRO A 48 -7.14 21.95 2.76
N SER A 49 -6.18 22.55 3.46
CA SER A 49 -5.93 22.25 4.88
C SER A 49 -5.71 23.52 5.68
N ALA A 50 -6.40 23.63 6.81
CA ALA A 50 -6.24 24.73 7.76
C ALA A 50 -5.07 24.49 8.74
N THR A 51 -4.61 23.25 8.88
CA THR A 51 -3.55 22.86 9.80
C THR A 51 -2.34 22.32 9.03
N CYS A 52 -1.17 22.37 9.67
CA CYS A 52 -0.02 21.64 9.16
C CYS A 52 -0.25 20.13 9.40
N GLY A 53 -0.20 19.35 8.33
CA GLY A 53 -0.44 17.91 8.33
C GLY A 53 -0.18 17.31 6.94
N LEU A 54 -0.38 16.00 6.79
CA LEU A 54 -0.34 15.36 5.47
C LEU A 54 -1.64 15.68 4.72
N VAL A 55 -1.52 16.14 3.49
CA VAL A 55 -2.63 16.39 2.57
C VAL A 55 -2.48 15.55 1.32
N THR A 56 -3.61 15.15 0.76
CA THR A 56 -3.65 14.55 -0.57
C THR A 56 -3.30 15.62 -1.60
N THR A 57 -2.41 15.27 -2.51
CA THR A 57 -2.02 16.06 -3.66
C THR A 57 -2.36 15.30 -4.93
N HIS A 58 -3.07 15.98 -5.81
CA HIS A 58 -3.46 15.53 -7.13
C HIS A 58 -2.45 16.09 -8.13
N ILE A 59 -1.83 15.21 -8.91
CA ILE A 59 -0.99 15.63 -10.04
C ILE A 59 -1.50 15.03 -11.33
N THR A 60 -1.47 15.84 -12.39
CA THR A 60 -1.61 15.37 -13.77
C THR A 60 -0.26 15.49 -14.44
N TYR A 61 0.21 14.42 -15.08
CA TYR A 61 1.55 14.37 -15.66
C TYR A 61 1.58 13.58 -16.98
N LEU A 62 2.61 13.82 -17.79
CA LEU A 62 2.97 12.97 -18.93
C LEU A 62 3.93 11.88 -18.48
N ASP A 63 3.62 10.62 -18.80
CA ASP A 63 4.56 9.51 -18.62
C ASP A 63 5.66 9.50 -19.71
N ALA A 64 6.68 8.65 -19.60
CA ALA A 64 7.74 8.60 -20.61
C ALA A 64 7.26 8.20 -22.02
N LYS A 65 6.04 7.65 -22.15
CA LYS A 65 5.39 7.37 -23.45
C LYS A 65 4.56 8.55 -23.95
N GLY A 66 4.59 9.69 -23.26
CA GLY A 66 3.82 10.89 -23.58
C GLY A 66 2.33 10.77 -23.27
N GLN A 67 1.91 9.81 -22.44
CA GLN A 67 0.50 9.66 -22.07
C GLN A 67 0.18 10.46 -20.81
N THR A 68 -0.97 11.13 -20.80
CA THR A 68 -1.47 11.82 -19.62
C THR A 68 -1.92 10.82 -18.56
N ARG A 69 -1.41 10.98 -17.34
CA ARG A 69 -1.71 10.18 -16.16
C ARG A 69 -2.11 11.09 -15.01
N MET A 70 -2.87 10.53 -14.08
CA MET A 70 -3.19 11.17 -12.81
C MET A 70 -2.61 10.32 -11.67
N LEU A 71 -2.06 10.99 -10.66
CA LEU A 71 -1.57 10.34 -9.45
C LEU A 71 -1.98 11.17 -8.24
N ASP A 72 -2.51 10.48 -7.24
CA ASP A 72 -2.79 11.04 -5.93
C ASP A 72 -1.75 10.51 -4.94
N TYR A 73 -1.13 11.40 -4.19
CA TYR A 73 -0.15 11.04 -3.16
C TYR A 73 -0.24 11.97 -1.95
N LEU A 74 0.30 11.54 -0.82
CA LEU A 74 0.34 12.34 0.40
C LEU A 74 1.65 13.15 0.45
N LYS A 75 1.54 14.45 0.72
CA LYS A 75 2.68 15.33 1.06
C LYS A 75 2.34 16.20 2.28
N PRO A 76 3.33 16.76 3.00
CA PRO A 76 3.07 17.82 3.97
C PRO A 76 2.36 19.01 3.30
N ALA A 77 1.33 19.55 3.95
CA ALA A 77 0.61 20.73 3.49
C ALA A 77 1.57 21.89 3.21
N ASP A 78 1.34 22.64 2.14
CA ASP A 78 2.21 23.78 1.76
C ASP A 78 2.33 24.85 2.87
N ASN A 79 1.34 24.95 3.76
CA ASN A 79 1.34 25.86 4.90
C ASN A 79 2.25 25.43 6.07
N CYS A 80 2.86 24.23 6.02
CA CYS A 80 3.76 23.71 7.06
C CYS A 80 5.10 24.44 7.14
N HIS A 81 5.51 25.19 6.09
CA HIS A 81 6.82 25.84 6.02
C HIS A 81 6.91 27.21 6.74
N ASN A 82 5.84 27.66 7.40
CA ASN A 82 5.78 28.95 8.10
C ASN A 82 6.34 28.91 9.54
N GLN A 83 7.42 28.16 9.81
CA GLN A 83 8.01 28.08 11.17
C GLN A 83 9.41 28.72 11.30
N ASN A 84 9.88 29.46 10.30
CA ASN A 84 11.04 30.34 10.46
C ASN A 84 10.57 31.79 10.57
N GLY A 85 10.12 32.16 11.76
CA GLY A 85 9.91 33.54 12.19
C GLY A 85 10.89 33.90 13.30
#